data_AF-A0A3M1S4V6-F1
#
_entry.id   AF-A0A3M1S4V6-F1
#
_cell.length_a   1.000
_cell.length_b   1.000
_cell.length_c   1.000
_cell.angle_alpha   90.00
_cell.angle_beta   90.00
_cell.angle_gamma   90.00
#
_symmetry.space_group_name_H-M   'P 1'
#
loop_
_entity.id
_entity.type
_entity.pdbx_description
1 polymer ?
#
loop_
_entity_poly.entity_id
_entity_poly.type
_entity_poly.pdbx_seq_one_letter_code
_entity_poly.pdbx_strand_id
1 'polypeptide(L)'
;LQGHSTWEMPLIEARSLPIEQICWGPFFGDDLQCWVLTLADGTIRFVDRQGKLLDQFAVGGQVAGIAVSAYQGRPALLVSVREATSSGSTGRVVAWTFTRPTGE
;
A
#
# COMPACT_ATOMS: atom_id res chain seq x y z
N LEU A 1 -5.64 -15.83 25.46
CA LEU A 1 -4.66 -15.36 24.44
C LEU A 1 -4.14 -14.01 24.92
N GLN A 2 -2.83 -13.83 25.01
CA GLN A 2 -2.22 -12.55 25.36
C GLN A 2 -1.44 -12.06 24.14
N GLY A 3 -1.80 -10.88 23.63
CA GLY A 3 -1.11 -10.27 22.50
C GLY A 3 0.07 -9.41 22.98
N HIS A 4 1.12 -9.34 22.17
CA HIS A 4 2.22 -8.41 22.34
C HIS A 4 2.51 -7.67 21.02
N SER A 5 2.85 -6.39 21.11
CA SER A 5 3.29 -5.60 19.96
C SER A 5 4.66 -6.10 19.49
N THR A 6 4.83 -6.33 18.18
CA THR A 6 6.13 -6.71 17.58
C THR A 6 6.88 -5.53 16.98
N TRP A 7 6.13 -4.55 16.47
CA TRP A 7 6.64 -3.27 15.98
C TRP A 7 5.47 -2.28 15.93
N GLU A 8 5.81 -1.00 16.00
CA GLU A 8 4.86 0.12 15.91
C GLU A 8 5.42 1.15 14.94
N MET A 9 4.53 1.75 14.15
CA MET A 9 4.89 2.86 13.27
C MET A 9 3.96 4.03 13.57
N PRO A 10 4.50 5.23 13.85
CA PRO A 10 3.68 6.41 13.99
C PRO A 10 3.09 6.78 12.64
N LEU A 11 1.76 6.93 12.60
CA LEU A 11 1.05 7.45 11.46
C LEU A 11 0.96 8.97 11.57
N ILE A 12 1.10 9.67 10.45
CA ILE A 12 0.96 11.14 10.45
C ILE A 12 -0.53 11.43 10.67
N GLU A 13 -0.85 12.28 11.65
CA GLU A 13 -2.24 12.62 11.99
C GLU A 13 -3.01 13.07 10.73
N ALA A 14 -3.94 12.25 10.28
CA ALA A 14 -4.96 12.66 9.33
C ALA A 14 -6.30 12.66 10.05
N ARG A 15 -6.70 13.84 10.51
CA ARG A 15 -7.80 14.04 11.45
C ARG A 15 -9.21 13.66 10.95
N SER A 16 -9.38 12.95 9.84
CA SER A 16 -10.73 12.73 9.30
C SER A 16 -10.92 11.62 8.25
N LEU A 17 -9.95 10.73 8.00
CA LEU A 17 -10.06 9.72 6.94
C LEU A 17 -10.16 8.29 7.51
N PRO A 18 -10.89 7.37 6.84
CA PRO A 18 -11.15 6.03 7.36
C PRO A 18 -9.85 5.24 7.55
N ILE A 19 -9.91 4.23 8.41
CA ILE A 19 -8.83 3.30 8.80
C ILE A 19 -7.89 3.06 7.62
N GLU A 20 -6.63 3.46 7.82
CA GLU A 20 -5.55 3.20 6.88
C GLU A 20 -5.53 1.72 6.52
N GLN A 21 -5.61 1.42 5.22
CA GLN A 21 -5.70 0.05 4.78
C GLN A 21 -4.33 -0.60 4.81
N ILE A 22 -4.30 -1.81 5.36
CA ILE A 22 -3.09 -2.62 5.50
C ILE A 22 -3.31 -3.96 4.81
N CYS A 23 -2.33 -4.42 4.05
CA CYS A 23 -2.25 -5.81 3.61
C CYS A 23 -0.82 -6.34 3.69
N TRP A 24 -0.69 -7.65 3.68
CA TRP A 24 0.59 -8.36 3.69
C TRP A 24 0.73 -9.16 2.41
N GLY A 25 1.91 -9.16 1.79
CA GLY A 25 2.14 -10.06 0.66
C GLY A 25 3.55 -10.04 0.07
N PRO A 26 3.82 -11.00 -0.84
CA PRO A 26 5.09 -11.12 -1.55
C PRO A 26 5.19 -10.10 -2.67
N PHE A 27 5.42 -8.83 -2.32
CA PHE A 27 5.44 -7.76 -3.30
C PHE A 27 6.77 -7.60 -4.02
N PHE A 28 7.88 -7.85 -3.32
CA PHE A 28 9.21 -7.80 -3.91
C PHE A 28 9.72 -9.19 -4.29
N GLY A 29 8.83 -10.15 -4.57
CA GLY A 29 9.15 -11.57 -4.77
C GLY A 29 8.98 -12.41 -3.50
N ASP A 30 9.08 -13.73 -3.64
CA ASP A 30 8.75 -14.70 -2.58
C ASP A 30 9.60 -14.53 -1.31
N ASP A 31 10.86 -14.09 -1.49
CA ASP A 31 11.82 -13.93 -0.38
C ASP A 31 11.63 -12.63 0.40
N LEU A 32 10.91 -11.64 -0.15
CA LEU A 32 10.71 -10.33 0.48
C LEU A 32 9.23 -9.97 0.50
N GLN A 33 8.58 -10.51 1.52
CA GLN A 33 7.23 -10.12 1.90
C GLN A 33 7.26 -8.85 2.74
N CYS A 34 6.27 -7.98 2.54
CA CYS A 34 6.18 -6.69 3.23
C CYS A 34 4.72 -6.38 3.58
N TRP A 35 4.56 -5.50 4.55
CA TRP A 35 3.30 -4.82 4.81
C TRP A 35 3.17 -3.67 3.83
N VAL A 36 1.99 -3.53 3.25
CA VAL A 36 1.62 -2.40 2.39
C VAL A 36 0.55 -1.60 3.09
N LEU A 37 0.81 -0.31 3.27
CA LEU A 37 0.01 0.60 4.07
C LEU A 37 -0.39 1.81 3.22
N THR A 38 -1.63 2.27 3.38
CA THR A 38 -2.11 3.49 2.75
C THR A 38 -2.27 4.58 3.79
N LEU A 39 -1.52 5.67 3.65
CA LEU A 39 -1.71 6.86 4.44
C LEU A 39 -2.89 7.67 3.90
N ALA A 40 -3.44 8.51 4.76
CA ALA A 40 -4.59 9.34 4.44
C ALA A 40 -4.36 10.38 3.33
N ASP A 41 -3.10 10.78 3.09
CA ASP A 41 -2.72 11.66 1.98
C ASP A 41 -2.65 10.92 0.62
N GLY A 42 -2.96 9.63 0.59
CA GLY A 42 -2.83 8.78 -0.59
C GLY A 42 -1.40 8.30 -0.84
N THR A 43 -0.49 8.42 0.14
CA THR A 43 0.82 7.78 0.08
C THR A 43 0.69 6.30 0.39
N ILE A 44 1.30 5.45 -0.44
CA ILE A 44 1.48 4.03 -0.20
C ILE A 44 2.89 3.81 0.36
N ARG A 45 3.00 3.11 1.48
CA ARG A 45 4.26 2.70 2.09
C ARG A 45 4.41 1.19 2.08
N PHE A 46 5.62 0.73 1.80
CA PHE A 46 6.04 -0.65 1.96
C PHE A 46 6.95 -0.73 3.18
N VAL A 47 6.60 -1.56 4.16
CA VAL A 47 7.43 -1.76 5.36
C VAL A 47 7.74 -3.24 5.56
N ASP A 48 8.95 -3.55 6.01
CA ASP A 48 9.36 -4.93 6.26
C ASP A 48 8.70 -5.51 7.53
N ARG A 49 9.08 -6.75 7.88
CA ARG A 49 8.55 -7.45 9.06
C ARG A 49 8.88 -6.76 10.38
N GLN A 50 9.85 -5.86 10.38
CA GLN A 50 10.32 -5.10 11.53
C GLN A 50 9.79 -3.65 11.52
N GLY A 51 8.95 -3.29 10.55
CA GLY A 51 8.40 -1.94 10.40
C GLY A 51 9.37 -0.95 9.75
N LYS A 52 10.49 -1.40 9.17
CA LYS A 52 11.41 -0.52 8.44
C LYS A 52 10.81 -0.18 7.08
N LEU A 53 10.81 1.11 6.73
CA LEU A 53 10.42 1.57 5.41
C LEU A 53 11.33 0.98 4.33
N LEU A 54 10.74 0.29 3.37
CA LEU A 54 11.40 -0.26 2.18
C LEU A 54 11.28 0.72 1.01
N ASP A 55 10.08 1.23 0.77
CA ASP A 55 9.78 2.17 -0.32
C ASP A 55 8.46 2.91 -0.04
N GLN A 56 8.19 3.99 -0.79
CA GLN A 56 6.92 4.70 -0.77
C GLN A 56 6.66 5.48 -2.06
N PHE A 57 5.38 5.62 -2.42
CA PHE A 57 4.96 6.52 -3.51
C PHE A 57 3.55 7.06 -3.28
N ALA A 58 3.24 8.22 -3.87
CA ALA A 58 1.90 8.80 -3.81
C ALA A 58 1.07 8.38 -5.03
N VAL A 59 -0.18 7.96 -4.80
CA VAL A 59 -1.11 7.62 -5.90
C VAL A 59 -1.93 8.79 -6.43
N GLY A 60 -1.87 9.95 -5.74
CA GLY A 60 -2.49 11.20 -6.20
C GLY A 60 -4.01 11.27 -6.03
N GLY A 61 -4.60 10.44 -5.15
CA GLY A 61 -6.03 10.44 -4.87
C GLY A 61 -6.35 9.68 -3.58
N GLN A 62 -7.64 9.64 -3.21
CA GLN A 62 -8.06 8.96 -1.99
C GLN A 62 -8.10 7.45 -2.22
N VAL A 63 -7.25 6.70 -1.52
CA VAL A 63 -7.27 5.24 -1.58
C VAL A 63 -8.51 4.70 -0.87
N ALA A 64 -9.24 3.81 -1.56
CA ALA A 64 -10.45 3.17 -1.06
C ALA A 64 -10.32 1.65 -0.93
N GLY A 65 -9.22 1.06 -1.42
CA GLY A 65 -9.01 -0.39 -1.47
C GLY A 65 -7.55 -0.70 -1.84
N ILE A 66 -6.94 -1.68 -1.19
CA ILE A 66 -5.58 -2.17 -1.49
C ILE A 66 -5.52 -3.69 -1.37
N ALA A 67 -4.81 -4.33 -2.29
CA ALA A 67 -4.51 -5.77 -2.22
C ALA A 67 -3.19 -6.08 -2.92
N VAL A 68 -2.39 -6.95 -2.32
CA VAL A 68 -1.26 -7.60 -3.00
C VAL A 68 -1.79 -8.85 -3.71
N SER A 69 -1.40 -9.01 -4.97
CA SER A 69 -1.78 -10.15 -5.82
C SER A 69 -0.64 -10.49 -6.79
N ALA A 70 -0.90 -11.40 -7.73
CA ALA A 70 -0.04 -11.67 -8.86
C ALA A 70 -0.79 -11.41 -10.17
N TYR A 71 -0.12 -10.78 -11.13
CA TYR A 71 -0.61 -10.55 -12.48
C TYR A 71 0.42 -11.08 -13.49
N GLN A 72 0.01 -12.05 -14.32
CA GLN A 72 0.89 -12.70 -15.29
C GLN A 72 2.19 -13.26 -14.66
N GLY A 73 2.08 -13.86 -13.48
CA GLY A 73 3.22 -14.43 -12.75
C GLY A 73 4.15 -13.40 -12.08
N ARG A 74 3.78 -12.12 -12.07
CA ARG A 74 4.54 -11.04 -11.40
C ARG A 74 3.77 -10.51 -10.19
N PRO A 75 4.44 -10.14 -9.10
CA PRO A 75 3.81 -9.40 -8.02
C PRO A 75 3.11 -8.13 -8.53
N ALA A 76 1.91 -7.90 -8.03
CA ALA A 76 1.08 -6.77 -8.38
C ALA A 76 0.43 -6.15 -7.14
N LEU A 77 0.34 -4.83 -7.12
CA LEU A 77 -0.46 -4.08 -6.17
C LEU A 77 -1.72 -3.58 -6.87
N LEU A 78 -2.87 -4.04 -6.39
CA LEU A 78 -4.16 -3.53 -6.82
C LEU A 78 -4.60 -2.43 -5.86
N VAL A 79 -4.96 -1.27 -6.40
CA VAL A 79 -5.44 -0.15 -5.60
C VAL A 79 -6.66 0.45 -6.25
N SER A 80 -7.73 0.60 -5.48
CA SER A 80 -8.87 1.40 -5.87
C SER A 80 -8.70 2.83 -5.36
N VAL A 81 -8.82 3.80 -6.27
CA VAL A 81 -8.64 5.22 -6.01
C VAL A 81 -9.94 5.94 -6.33
N ARG A 82 -10.38 6.80 -5.41
CA ARG A 82 -11.48 7.74 -5.62
C ARG A 82 -10.88 9.09 -6.02
N GLU A 83 -11.46 9.67 -7.06
CA GLU A 83 -11.10 10.99 -7.57
C GLU A 83 -12.32 11.89 -7.46
N ALA A 84 -12.14 13.05 -6.83
CA ALA A 84 -13.17 14.08 -6.83
C ALA A 84 -13.18 14.76 -8.20
N THR A 85 -14.35 14.86 -8.81
CA THR A 85 -14.57 15.60 -10.05
C THR A 85 -15.53 16.75 -9.78
N SER A 86 -15.60 17.71 -10.71
CA SER A 86 -16.59 18.80 -10.65
C SER A 86 -18.04 18.30 -10.73
N SER A 87 -18.27 17.06 -11.17
CA SER A 87 -19.58 16.43 -11.35
C SER A 87 -19.92 15.36 -10.30
N GLY A 88 -19.04 15.09 -9.33
CA GLY A 88 -19.25 14.06 -8.30
C GLY A 88 -17.95 13.36 -7.91
N SER A 89 -18.04 12.06 -7.58
CA SER A 89 -16.86 11.22 -7.35
C SER A 89 -16.82 10.10 -8.38
N THR A 90 -15.68 9.94 -9.04
CA THR A 90 -15.39 8.76 -9.86
C THR A 90 -14.42 7.85 -9.11
N GLY A 91 -14.32 6.59 -9.56
CA GLY A 91 -13.37 5.63 -9.02
C GLY A 91 -12.68 4.87 -10.14
N ARG A 92 -11.42 4.52 -9.93
CA ARG A 92 -10.67 3.60 -10.79
C ARG A 92 -9.92 2.58 -9.96
N VAL A 93 -9.63 1.44 -10.57
CA VAL A 93 -8.71 0.44 -10.03
C VAL A 93 -7.44 0.47 -10.87
N VAL A 94 -6.30 0.54 -10.21
CA VAL A 94 -4.98 0.52 -10.85
C VAL A 94 -4.24 -0.72 -10.36
N ALA A 95 -3.64 -1.45 -11.31
CA ALA A 95 -2.72 -2.52 -11.03
C ALA A 95 -1.30 -2.03 -11.29
N TRP A 96 -0.45 -1.98 -10.27
CA TRP A 96 0.97 -1.71 -10.44
C TRP A 96 1.77 -2.99 -10.35
N THR A 97 2.59 -3.25 -11.36
CA THR A 97 3.64 -4.27 -11.33
C THR A 97 4.98 -3.58 -11.18
N PHE A 98 5.86 -4.12 -10.35
CA PHE A 98 7.19 -3.55 -10.12
C PHE A 98 8.25 -4.51 -10.63
N THR A 99 9.20 -3.98 -11.37
CA THR A 99 10.43 -4.69 -11.71
C THR A 99 11.49 -4.29 -10.69
N ARG A 100 12.08 -5.27 -9.99
CA ARG A 100 13.34 -5.00 -9.27
C ARG A 100 14.34 -4.46 -10.30
N PRO A 101 15.06 -3.36 -10.00
CA PRO A 101 16.24 -3.03 -10.76
C PRO A 101 17.15 -4.26 -10.70
N THR A 102 17.41 -4.88 -11.84
CA THR A 102 18.52 -5.82 -11.93
C THR A 102 19.77 -4.98 -11.69
N GLY A 103 20.42 -5.15 -10.55
CA GLY A 103 21.70 -4.52 -10.30
C GLY A 103 22.68 -4.95 -11.39
N GLU A 104 23.20 -3.99 -12.14
CA GLU A 104 24.56 -4.07 -12.70
C GLU A 104 25.57 -3.75 -11.59
#